data_AF-A0A6M2C4V6-F1
#
_entry.id   AF-A0A6M2C4V6-F1
#
_cell.length_a   1.000
_cell.length_b   1.000
_cell.length_c   1.000
_cell.angle_alpha   90.00
_cell.angle_beta   90.00
_cell.angle_gamma   90.00
#
_symmetry.space_group_name_H-M   'P 1'
#
loop_
_entity.id
_entity.type
_entity.pdbx_description
1 polymer ?
#
loop_
_entity_poly.entity_id
_entity_poly.type
_entity_poly.pdbx_seq_one_letter_code
_entity_poly.pdbx_strand_id
1 'polypeptide(L)'
;MSGKRLKRKKLHSKLFTKNRLVILNEDSFEEIFSLKLNLMNVFVVATIGAIFLISVTTFIIAFTPLREFIPGYSSSKLKRDATELALKSDSLTIALKKNEAYIQSIQKVLNGELEYAKFNKDSILATSEEVVPQVKLSASEEELELREQVAKEEKNSQQTATKGKITNSKK
;
A
#
# COMPACT_ATOMS: atom_id res chain seq x y z
N MET A 1 20.20 45.35 -23.80
CA MET A 1 19.58 44.03 -24.11
C MET A 1 20.53 42.96 -24.71
N SER A 2 21.83 43.21 -24.94
CA SER A 2 22.69 42.30 -25.74
C SER A 2 23.46 41.22 -24.94
N GLY A 3 23.93 41.51 -23.72
CA GLY A 3 24.87 40.63 -23.00
C GLY A 3 24.36 39.22 -22.68
N LYS A 4 23.06 39.05 -22.40
CA LYS A 4 22.46 37.72 -22.10
C LYS A 4 22.41 36.81 -23.34
N ARG A 5 22.23 37.36 -24.54
CA ARG A 5 22.18 36.61 -25.81
C ARG A 5 23.56 36.09 -26.21
N LEU A 6 24.61 36.90 -26.01
CA LEU A 6 26.01 36.52 -26.23
C LEU A 6 26.45 35.36 -25.31
N LYS A 7 26.07 35.40 -24.01
CA LYS A 7 26.37 34.32 -23.06
C LYS A 7 25.71 32.98 -23.45
N ARG A 8 24.43 33.01 -23.86
CA ARG A 8 23.73 31.81 -24.35
C ARG A 8 24.37 31.22 -25.61
N LYS A 9 24.79 32.06 -26.54
CA LYS A 9 25.48 31.62 -27.77
C LYS A 9 26.81 30.92 -27.48
N LYS A 10 27.57 31.41 -26.48
CA LYS A 10 28.83 30.80 -26.01
C LYS A 10 28.62 29.45 -25.29
N LEU A 11 27.52 29.30 -24.55
CA LEU A 11 27.17 28.02 -23.92
C LEU A 11 26.71 27.00 -24.97
N HIS A 12 25.89 27.42 -25.92
CA HIS A 12 25.47 26.58 -27.03
C HIS A 12 26.67 26.08 -27.84
N SER A 13 27.59 26.97 -28.22
CA SER A 13 28.79 26.54 -28.95
C SER A 13 29.61 25.51 -28.18
N LYS A 14 29.76 25.67 -26.85
CA LYS A 14 30.48 24.71 -25.99
C LYS A 14 29.79 23.34 -25.88
N LEU A 15 28.47 23.30 -25.88
CA LEU A 15 27.67 22.07 -25.81
C LEU A 15 27.64 21.28 -27.12
N PHE A 16 28.03 21.91 -28.25
CA PHE A 16 28.12 21.27 -29.57
C PHE A 16 29.55 21.11 -30.09
N THR A 17 30.54 21.44 -29.26
CA THR A 17 31.94 21.22 -29.61
C THR A 17 32.23 19.72 -29.66
N LYS A 18 32.77 19.26 -30.79
CA LYS A 18 33.21 17.87 -30.96
C LYS A 18 34.56 17.69 -30.29
N ASN A 19 34.59 16.92 -29.20
CA ASN A 19 35.80 16.48 -28.54
C ASN A 19 36.12 15.06 -29.00
N ARG A 20 37.38 14.64 -28.97
CA ARG A 20 37.78 13.26 -29.24
C ARG A 20 38.40 12.69 -27.98
N LEU A 21 37.83 11.61 -27.48
CA LEU A 21 38.44 10.77 -26.46
C LEU A 21 39.26 9.70 -27.18
N VAL A 22 40.54 9.60 -26.86
CA VAL A 22 41.44 8.58 -27.41
C VAL A 22 42.03 7.81 -26.24
N ILE A 23 42.07 6.49 -26.35
CA ILE A 23 42.80 5.60 -25.44
C ILE A 23 44.00 5.10 -26.23
N LEU A 24 45.18 5.45 -25.77
CA LEU A 24 46.45 5.05 -26.36
C LEU A 24 47.09 3.97 -25.49
N ASN A 25 47.82 3.05 -26.12
CA ASN A 25 48.71 2.13 -25.42
C ASN A 25 49.91 2.91 -24.88
N GLU A 26 50.31 2.68 -23.63
CA GLU A 26 51.42 3.41 -23.01
C GLU A 26 52.80 3.00 -23.55
N ASP A 27 52.97 1.73 -23.89
CA ASP A 27 54.27 1.17 -24.33
C ASP A 27 54.51 1.34 -25.83
N SER A 28 53.46 1.23 -26.65
CA SER A 28 53.56 1.33 -28.12
C SER A 28 53.01 2.63 -28.71
N PHE A 29 52.37 3.48 -27.90
CA PHE A 29 51.68 4.71 -28.34
C PHE A 29 50.64 4.50 -29.45
N GLU A 30 50.20 3.26 -29.69
CA GLU A 30 49.16 2.97 -30.67
C GLU A 30 47.78 3.40 -30.14
N GLU A 31 46.99 4.07 -30.98
CA GLU A 31 45.61 4.44 -30.67
C GLU A 31 44.71 3.19 -30.72
N ILE A 32 44.47 2.55 -29.56
CA ILE A 32 43.61 1.36 -29.46
C ILE A 32 42.15 1.73 -29.72
N PHE A 33 41.73 2.91 -29.27
CA PHE A 33 40.34 3.32 -29.32
C PHE A 33 40.19 4.84 -29.46
N SER A 34 39.37 5.29 -30.42
CA SER A 34 39.03 6.71 -30.55
C SER A 34 37.52 6.91 -30.70
N LEU A 35 36.94 7.74 -29.83
CA LEU A 35 35.54 8.15 -29.86
C LEU A 35 35.43 9.66 -30.02
N LYS A 36 34.63 10.12 -30.98
CA LYS A 36 34.22 11.53 -31.04
C LYS A 36 33.00 11.74 -30.15
N LEU A 37 33.17 12.49 -29.07
CA LEU A 37 32.15 12.79 -28.08
C LEU A 37 31.78 14.27 -28.14
N ASN A 38 30.50 14.56 -27.99
CA ASN A 38 30.02 15.91 -27.76
C ASN A 38 29.44 15.97 -26.33
N LEU A 39 29.60 17.09 -25.63
CA LEU A 39 29.07 17.28 -24.28
C LEU A 39 27.56 17.00 -24.22
N MET A 40 26.82 17.39 -25.27
CA MET A 40 25.40 17.06 -25.41
C MET A 40 25.14 15.54 -25.48
N ASN A 41 25.92 14.80 -26.27
CA ASN A 41 25.70 13.35 -26.42
C ASN A 41 25.99 12.61 -25.12
N VAL A 42 27.09 12.98 -24.45
CA VAL A 42 27.45 12.42 -23.13
C VAL A 42 26.33 12.69 -22.11
N PHE A 43 25.75 13.89 -22.10
CA PHE A 43 24.64 14.22 -21.21
C PHE A 43 23.39 13.39 -21.50
N VAL A 44 23.03 13.20 -22.78
CA VAL A 44 21.88 12.38 -23.18
C VAL A 44 22.09 10.92 -22.75
N VAL A 45 23.25 10.32 -23.04
CA VAL A 45 23.57 8.94 -22.65
C VAL A 45 23.56 8.78 -21.13
N ALA A 46 24.14 9.73 -20.39
CA ALA A 46 24.14 9.71 -18.93
C ALA A 46 22.72 9.79 -18.36
N THR A 47 21.86 10.65 -18.93
CA THR A 47 20.47 10.81 -18.48
C THR A 47 19.64 9.57 -18.78
N ILE A 48 19.77 9.00 -19.98
CA ILE A 48 19.11 7.74 -20.34
C ILE A 48 19.59 6.60 -19.43
N GLY A 49 20.90 6.54 -19.17
CA GLY A 49 21.48 5.58 -18.24
C GLY A 49 20.94 5.73 -16.83
N ALA A 50 20.81 6.96 -16.32
CA ALA A 50 20.22 7.23 -15.02
C ALA A 50 18.74 6.81 -14.95
N ILE A 51 17.94 7.18 -15.96
CA ILE A 51 16.52 6.80 -16.04
C ILE A 51 16.39 5.27 -16.09
N PHE A 52 17.22 4.59 -16.88
CA PHE A 52 17.24 3.14 -16.98
C PHE A 52 17.63 2.47 -15.66
N LEU A 53 18.65 3.00 -14.96
CA LEU A 53 19.09 2.45 -13.68
C LEU A 53 18.00 2.64 -12.61
N ILE A 54 17.36 3.81 -12.56
CA ILE A 54 16.22 4.07 -11.68
C ILE A 54 15.07 3.12 -12.00
N SER A 55 14.68 2.98 -13.27
CA SER A 55 13.54 2.13 -13.65
C SER A 55 13.79 0.65 -13.31
N VAL A 56 14.98 0.14 -13.60
CA VAL A 56 15.37 -1.23 -13.25
C VAL A 56 15.40 -1.42 -11.74
N THR A 57 15.95 -0.47 -10.99
CA THR A 57 15.99 -0.55 -9.52
C THR A 57 14.57 -0.55 -8.92
N THR A 58 13.70 0.33 -9.42
CA THR A 58 12.28 0.35 -9.01
C THR A 58 11.58 -0.96 -9.35
N PHE A 59 11.83 -1.52 -10.54
CA PHE A 59 11.26 -2.81 -10.94
C PHE A 59 11.71 -3.94 -10.01
N ILE A 60 13.02 -4.00 -9.71
CA ILE A 60 13.56 -4.96 -8.74
C ILE A 60 12.82 -4.80 -7.41
N ILE A 61 12.81 -3.61 -6.81
CA ILE A 61 12.16 -3.37 -5.51
C ILE A 61 10.67 -3.75 -5.52
N ALA A 62 9.94 -3.46 -6.60
CA ALA A 62 8.51 -3.74 -6.70
C ALA A 62 8.19 -5.25 -6.82
N PHE A 63 9.02 -6.00 -7.56
CA PHE A 63 8.79 -7.42 -7.87
C PHE A 63 9.58 -8.40 -6.99
N THR A 64 10.55 -7.95 -6.19
CA THR A 64 11.20 -8.79 -5.18
C THR A 64 10.68 -8.52 -3.76
N PRO A 65 10.87 -9.46 -2.81
CA PRO A 65 10.46 -9.28 -1.42
C PRO A 65 11.23 -8.18 -0.67
N LEU A 66 12.17 -7.47 -1.32
CA LEU A 66 12.85 -6.29 -0.78
C LEU A 66 11.88 -5.23 -0.22
N ARG A 67 10.71 -5.06 -0.85
CA ARG A 67 9.67 -4.13 -0.36
C ARG A 67 9.07 -4.53 1.00
N GLU A 68 9.12 -5.81 1.34
CA GLU A 68 8.55 -6.35 2.59
C GLU A 68 9.46 -6.11 3.80
N PHE A 69 10.72 -5.69 3.57
CA PHE A 69 11.65 -5.30 4.63
C PHE A 69 11.47 -3.85 5.10
N ILE A 70 10.62 -3.07 4.43
CA ILE A 70 10.28 -1.71 4.88
C ILE A 70 9.25 -1.82 6.01
N PRO A 71 9.57 -1.35 7.23
CA PRO A 71 8.62 -1.36 8.34
C PRO A 71 7.35 -0.58 7.96
N GLY A 72 6.18 -1.19 8.17
CA GLY A 72 4.87 -0.65 7.75
C GLY A 72 4.21 -1.41 6.60
N TYR A 73 4.95 -2.20 5.84
CA TYR A 73 4.38 -3.12 4.84
C TYR A 73 4.44 -4.55 5.36
N SER A 74 3.33 -5.07 5.91
CA SER A 74 3.28 -6.47 6.33
C SER A 74 3.34 -7.39 5.11
N SER A 75 4.27 -8.34 5.16
CA SER A 75 4.36 -9.40 4.15
C SER A 75 3.03 -10.12 4.04
N SER A 76 2.73 -10.61 2.84
CA SER A 76 1.51 -11.39 2.60
C SER A 76 1.41 -12.58 3.56
N LYS A 77 2.55 -13.23 3.86
CA LYS A 77 2.67 -14.32 4.82
C LYS A 77 2.35 -13.88 6.25
N LEU A 78 2.95 -12.80 6.75
CA LEU A 78 2.69 -12.30 8.11
C LEU A 78 1.23 -11.95 8.32
N LYS A 79 0.56 -11.35 7.32
CA LYS A 79 -0.88 -11.07 7.39
C LYS A 79 -1.70 -12.35 7.55
N ARG A 80 -1.37 -13.40 6.78
CA ARG A 80 -2.06 -14.69 6.83
C ARG A 80 -1.86 -15.37 8.17
N ASP A 81 -0.62 -15.44 8.63
CA ASP A 81 -0.27 -16.04 9.91
C ASP A 81 -0.97 -15.30 11.07
N ALA A 82 -0.99 -13.96 11.03
CA ALA A 82 -1.69 -13.15 12.03
C ALA A 82 -3.21 -13.40 12.03
N THR A 83 -3.84 -13.49 10.85
CA THR A 83 -5.28 -13.81 10.77
C THR A 83 -5.59 -15.22 11.25
N GLU A 84 -4.77 -16.20 10.91
CA GLU A 84 -4.95 -17.59 11.35
C GLU A 84 -4.78 -17.70 12.87
N LEU A 85 -3.76 -17.04 13.42
CA LEU A 85 -3.49 -17.03 14.85
C LEU A 85 -4.61 -16.31 15.61
N ALA A 86 -5.13 -15.20 15.09
CA ALA A 86 -6.27 -14.49 15.67
C ALA A 86 -7.51 -15.39 15.75
N LEU A 87 -7.86 -16.09 14.66
CA LEU A 87 -9.00 -17.02 14.63
C LEU A 87 -8.83 -18.19 15.61
N LYS A 88 -7.63 -18.77 15.67
CA LYS A 88 -7.30 -19.85 16.62
C LYS A 88 -7.37 -19.35 18.06
N SER A 89 -6.82 -18.19 18.35
CA SER A 89 -6.85 -17.58 19.68
C SER A 89 -8.27 -17.30 20.14
N ASP A 90 -9.12 -16.75 19.28
CA ASP A 90 -10.53 -16.49 19.57
C ASP A 90 -11.29 -17.80 19.89
N SER A 91 -11.09 -18.82 19.05
CA SER A 91 -11.68 -20.15 19.25
C SER A 91 -11.25 -20.77 20.59
N LEU A 92 -9.97 -20.68 20.94
CA LEU A 92 -9.46 -21.16 22.23
C LEU A 92 -10.02 -20.35 23.40
N THR A 93 -10.19 -19.04 23.24
CA THR A 93 -10.77 -18.17 24.27
C THR A 93 -12.22 -18.58 24.58
N ILE A 94 -13.02 -18.86 23.55
CA ILE A 94 -14.41 -19.35 23.70
C ILE A 94 -14.43 -20.70 24.43
N ALA A 95 -13.56 -21.64 24.03
CA ALA A 95 -13.48 -22.95 24.67
C ALA A 95 -13.06 -22.85 26.14
N LEU A 96 -12.11 -21.98 26.47
CA LEU A 96 -11.68 -21.72 27.84
C LEU A 96 -12.80 -21.10 28.68
N LYS A 97 -13.50 -20.07 28.18
CA LYS A 97 -14.64 -19.46 28.88
C LYS A 97 -15.71 -20.51 29.23
N LYS A 98 -16.04 -21.40 28.30
CA LYS A 98 -17.01 -22.50 28.54
C LYS A 98 -16.51 -23.46 29.62
N ASN A 99 -15.22 -23.80 29.61
CA ASN A 99 -14.63 -24.68 30.60
C ASN A 99 -14.60 -24.03 32.00
N GLU A 100 -14.25 -22.75 32.07
CA GLU A 100 -14.24 -21.99 33.31
C GLU A 100 -15.65 -21.88 33.92
N ALA A 101 -16.67 -21.58 33.12
CA ALA A 101 -18.06 -21.59 33.57
C ALA A 101 -18.50 -22.96 34.09
N TYR A 102 -18.05 -24.05 33.44
CA TYR A 102 -18.32 -25.41 33.89
C TYR A 102 -17.64 -25.71 35.24
N ILE A 103 -16.35 -25.39 35.40
CA ILE A 103 -15.62 -25.58 36.66
C ILE A 103 -16.26 -24.76 37.79
N GLN A 104 -16.62 -23.51 37.53
CA GLN A 104 -17.32 -22.67 38.51
C GLN A 104 -18.67 -23.25 38.92
N SER A 105 -19.42 -23.84 37.99
CA SER A 105 -20.68 -24.52 38.31
C SER A 105 -20.48 -25.74 39.22
N ILE A 106 -19.40 -26.51 39.01
CA ILE A 106 -19.02 -27.62 39.89
C ILE A 106 -18.66 -27.11 41.29
N GLN A 107 -17.85 -26.05 41.37
CA GLN A 107 -17.46 -25.45 42.65
C GLN A 107 -18.68 -24.98 43.46
N LYS A 108 -19.67 -24.35 42.81
CA LYS A 108 -20.90 -23.91 43.47
C LYS A 108 -21.72 -25.07 44.05
N VAL A 109 -21.78 -26.20 43.35
CA VAL A 109 -22.45 -27.42 43.85
C VAL A 109 -21.76 -27.97 45.09
N LEU A 110 -20.43 -28.07 45.04
CA LEU A 110 -19.63 -28.58 46.16
C LEU A 110 -19.77 -27.70 47.42
N ASN A 111 -19.99 -26.41 47.24
CA ASN A 111 -20.19 -25.44 48.33
C ASN A 111 -21.65 -25.32 48.81
N GLY A 112 -22.60 -26.03 48.19
CA GLY A 112 -24.01 -26.04 48.60
C GLY A 112 -24.85 -24.84 48.12
N GLU A 113 -24.33 -24.00 47.22
CA GLU A 113 -25.04 -22.86 46.61
C GLU A 113 -25.88 -23.35 45.42
N LEU A 114 -27.06 -23.92 45.68
CA LEU A 114 -27.89 -24.57 44.65
C LEU A 114 -29.06 -23.69 44.18
N GLU A 115 -28.93 -23.08 43.00
CA GLU A 115 -30.09 -22.66 42.18
C GLU A 115 -30.51 -23.82 41.26
N TYR A 116 -31.42 -24.67 41.73
CA TYR A 116 -31.90 -25.87 41.02
C TYR A 116 -32.52 -25.59 39.63
N ALA A 117 -32.93 -24.35 39.35
CA ALA A 117 -33.58 -23.97 38.09
C ALA A 117 -32.62 -23.74 36.91
N LYS A 118 -31.29 -23.65 37.13
CA LYS A 118 -30.30 -23.30 36.08
C LYS A 118 -29.31 -24.42 35.75
N PHE A 119 -29.53 -25.63 36.25
CA PHE A 119 -28.51 -26.69 36.26
C PHE A 119 -28.42 -27.56 35.00
N ASN A 120 -29.07 -27.18 33.89
CA ASN A 120 -28.84 -27.84 32.61
C ASN A 120 -27.56 -27.28 31.97
N LYS A 121 -26.78 -28.15 31.31
CA LYS A 121 -25.60 -27.75 30.52
C LYS A 121 -25.94 -26.62 29.54
N ASP A 122 -27.14 -26.69 28.96
CA ASP A 122 -27.68 -25.67 28.05
C ASP A 122 -28.01 -24.35 28.76
N SER A 123 -28.40 -24.39 30.04
CA SER A 123 -28.69 -23.19 30.85
C SER A 123 -27.41 -22.47 31.33
N ILE A 124 -26.33 -23.22 31.62
CA ILE A 124 -25.01 -22.65 31.92
C ILE A 124 -24.41 -22.01 30.66
N LEU A 125 -24.51 -22.68 29.51
CA LEU A 125 -24.04 -22.15 28.22
C LEU A 125 -24.83 -20.91 27.79
N ALA A 126 -26.16 -20.91 27.93
CA ALA A 126 -27.01 -19.76 27.62
C ALA A 126 -26.81 -18.56 28.56
N THR A 127 -26.33 -18.78 29.79
CA THR A 127 -25.96 -17.69 30.71
C THR A 127 -24.58 -17.10 30.39
N SER A 128 -23.68 -17.91 29.80
CA SER A 128 -22.34 -17.48 29.39
C SER A 128 -22.29 -16.88 27.98
N GLU A 129 -23.32 -17.09 27.16
CA GLU A 129 -23.59 -16.24 26.00
C GLU A 129 -23.98 -14.87 26.54
N GLU A 130 -22.96 -14.02 26.73
CA GLU A 130 -23.13 -12.61 27.03
C GLU A 130 -24.27 -12.08 26.17
N VAL A 131 -25.33 -11.63 26.84
CA VAL A 131 -26.43 -10.85 26.27
C VAL A 131 -25.78 -9.92 25.25
N VAL A 132 -25.96 -10.23 23.96
CA VAL A 132 -25.44 -9.39 22.88
C VAL A 132 -25.95 -8.00 23.23
N PRO A 133 -25.07 -7.06 23.62
CA PRO A 133 -25.54 -5.75 24.03
C PRO A 133 -26.37 -5.28 22.85
N GLN A 134 -27.59 -4.82 23.09
CA GLN A 134 -28.42 -4.29 22.01
C GLN A 134 -27.65 -3.12 21.43
N VAL A 135 -26.83 -3.41 20.41
CA VAL A 135 -25.97 -2.44 19.76
C VAL A 135 -26.97 -1.48 19.16
N LYS A 136 -26.92 -0.23 19.60
CA LYS A 136 -27.64 0.86 18.97
C LYS A 136 -27.16 0.88 17.52
N LEU A 137 -27.93 0.27 16.62
CA LEU A 137 -27.74 0.25 15.17
C LEU A 137 -28.00 1.64 14.56
N SER A 138 -27.87 2.71 15.34
CA SER A 138 -27.92 4.07 14.86
C SER A 138 -26.65 4.36 14.09
N ALA A 139 -26.80 4.83 12.85
CA ALA A 139 -25.70 5.28 12.01
C ALA A 139 -24.79 6.26 12.77
N SER A 140 -23.48 6.09 12.63
CA SER A 140 -22.49 7.04 13.15
C SER A 140 -22.58 8.36 12.37
N GLU A 141 -22.22 9.48 13.00
CA GLU A 141 -22.16 10.79 12.33
C GLU A 141 -21.26 10.74 11.09
N GLU A 142 -20.11 10.07 11.19
CA GLU A 142 -19.16 9.86 10.08
C GLU A 142 -19.77 9.06 8.92
N GLU A 143 -20.67 8.11 9.20
CA GLU A 143 -21.34 7.31 8.17
C GLU A 143 -22.37 8.14 7.41
N LEU A 144 -23.10 9.00 8.12
CA LEU A 144 -24.07 9.92 7.53
C LEU A 144 -23.39 10.93 6.61
N GLU A 145 -22.26 11.50 7.02
CA GLU A 145 -21.46 12.41 6.19
C GLU A 145 -20.96 11.71 4.91
N LEU A 146 -20.47 10.48 5.03
CA LEU A 146 -20.02 9.69 3.90
C LEU A 146 -21.16 9.43 2.90
N ARG A 147 -22.37 9.09 3.40
CA ARG A 147 -23.56 8.90 2.55
C ARG A 147 -23.92 10.17 1.79
N GLU A 148 -23.81 11.34 2.42
CA GLU A 148 -24.04 12.62 1.73
C GLU A 148 -23.00 12.90 0.66
N GLN A 149 -21.73 12.62 0.94
CA GLN A 149 -20.65 12.83 -0.01
C GLN A 149 -20.80 11.93 -1.25
N VAL A 150 -21.07 10.65 -1.04
CA VAL A 150 -21.34 9.69 -2.13
C VAL A 150 -22.55 10.13 -2.96
N ALA A 151 -23.65 10.58 -2.32
CA ALA A 151 -24.82 11.06 -3.03
C ALA A 151 -24.56 12.32 -3.87
N LYS A 152 -23.65 13.21 -3.43
CA LYS A 152 -23.22 14.38 -4.21
C LYS A 152 -22.38 13.96 -5.42
N GLU A 153 -21.47 12.99 -5.25
CA GLU A 153 -20.62 12.47 -6.33
C GLU A 153 -21.43 11.71 -7.39
N GLU A 154 -22.41 10.89 -7.00
CA GLU A 154 -23.31 10.19 -7.93
C GLU A 154 -24.14 11.17 -8.76
N LYS A 155 -24.71 12.21 -8.12
CA LYS A 155 -25.48 13.25 -8.83
C LYS A 155 -24.61 14.01 -9.81
N ASN A 156 -23.38 14.36 -9.45
CA ASN A 156 -22.45 15.06 -10.34
C ASN A 156 -22.03 14.17 -11.52
N SER A 157 -21.80 12.88 -11.27
CA SER A 157 -21.50 11.87 -12.30
C SER A 157 -22.67 11.70 -13.29
N GLN A 158 -23.91 11.70 -12.81
CA GLN A 158 -25.11 11.64 -13.68
C GLN A 158 -25.30 12.92 -14.51
N GLN A 159 -24.97 14.10 -13.96
CA GLN A 159 -25.03 15.38 -14.69
C GLN A 159 -23.96 15.50 -15.78
N THR A 160 -22.76 14.98 -15.54
CA THR A 160 -21.70 14.96 -16.56
C THR A 160 -22.00 13.94 -17.66
N ALA A 161 -22.55 12.77 -17.33
CA ALA A 161 -23.00 11.78 -18.30
C ALA A 161 -24.16 12.29 -19.19
N THR A 162 -25.10 13.07 -18.63
CA THR A 162 -26.21 13.66 -19.41
C THR A 162 -25.74 14.78 -20.33
N LYS A 163 -24.79 15.64 -19.90
CA LYS A 163 -24.19 16.68 -20.76
C LYS A 163 -23.39 16.10 -21.94
N GLY A 164 -22.63 15.02 -21.73
CA GLY A 164 -21.90 14.34 -22.81
C GLY A 164 -22.80 13.67 -23.86
N LYS A 165 -24.02 13.28 -23.49
CA LYS A 165 -25.00 12.68 -24.41
C LYS A 165 -25.69 13.71 -25.31
N ILE A 166 -25.92 14.93 -24.80
CA ILE A 166 -26.54 16.03 -25.56
C ILE A 166 -25.58 16.59 -26.62
N THR A 167 -24.26 16.59 -26.37
CA THR A 167 -23.27 17.08 -27.34
C THR A 167 -23.04 16.13 -28.52
N ASN A 168 -23.29 14.82 -28.36
CA ASN A 168 -23.16 13.84 -29.44
C ASN A 168 -24.42 13.64 -30.29
N SER A 169 -25.58 14.17 -29.87
CA SER A 169 -26.82 14.09 -30.65
C SER A 169 -27.04 15.29 -31.59
N LYS A 170 -26.11 16.24 -31.63
CA LYS A 170 -26.22 17.49 -32.41
C LYS A 170 -25.20 17.59 -33.55
N LYS A 171 -24.63 16.46 -33.98
CA LYS A 171 -23.70 16.36 -35.10
C LYS A 171 -24.19 15.35 -36.11
#